data_AF-A0A8S9ZSV0-F1
#
_entry.id   AF-A0A8S9ZSV0-F1
#
_cell.length_a   1.000
_cell.length_b   1.000
_cell.length_c   1.000
_cell.angle_alpha   90.00
_cell.angle_beta   90.00
_cell.angle_gamma   90.00
#
_symmetry.space_group_name_H-M   'P 1'
#
loop_
_entity.id
_entity.type
_entity.pdbx_description
1 polymer ?
#
loop_
_entity_poly.entity_id
_entity_poly.type
_entity_poly.pdbx_seq_one_letter_code
_entity_poly.pdbx_strand_id
1 'polypeptide(L)'
;MCSIFNQNKLCELPPEAEQILGPDVWGKINEIKNNSTLSFQDKRIQIHQLFSTLPQETINKLPLPKEFDNLPQEVREKIKAILHQKLTPEKKKEEFDALYKTLSPEIQKQFCG
;
A
#
# COMPACT_ATOMS: atom_id res chain seq x y z
N MET A 1 16.63 -4.24 10.27
CA MET A 1 15.27 -3.73 10.53
C MET A 1 14.40 -4.19 9.40
N CYS A 2 13.30 -4.92 9.67
CA CYS A 2 12.33 -5.26 8.63
C CYS A 2 11.66 -3.97 8.17
N SER A 3 12.15 -3.39 7.08
CA SER A 3 11.47 -2.29 6.41
C SER A 3 10.25 -2.87 5.71
N ILE A 4 9.13 -2.98 6.44
CA ILE A 4 7.81 -3.43 5.95
C ILE A 4 7.42 -2.65 4.67
N PHE A 5 7.83 -1.39 4.63
CA PHE A 5 7.90 -0.61 3.41
C PHE A 5 9.31 -0.69 2.85
N ASN A 6 9.61 -1.76 2.12
CA ASN A 6 10.86 -1.85 1.38
C ASN A 6 10.97 -0.62 0.48
N GLN A 7 12.01 0.19 0.66
CA GLN A 7 12.19 1.47 -0.03
C GLN A 7 12.37 1.30 -1.56
N ASN A 8 12.49 0.05 -2.02
CA ASN A 8 12.67 -0.32 -3.43
C ASN A 8 11.47 -1.09 -4.03
N LYS A 9 10.34 -1.23 -3.33
CA LYS A 9 9.15 -1.91 -3.87
C LYS A 9 7.92 -1.00 -3.82
N LEU A 10 7.31 -0.80 -4.99
CA LEU A 10 5.99 -0.19 -5.10
C LEU A 10 4.96 -1.25 -4.74
N CYS A 11 4.06 -0.98 -3.81
CA CYS A 11 2.96 -1.91 -3.50
C CYS A 11 2.23 -2.27 -4.79
N GLU A 12 2.27 -3.54 -5.16
CA GLU A 12 1.62 -3.98 -6.38
C GLU A 12 0.14 -4.16 -6.11
N LEU A 13 -0.64 -3.24 -6.66
CA LEU A 13 -2.08 -3.35 -6.62
C LEU A 13 -2.49 -4.57 -7.46
N PRO A 14 -3.37 -5.43 -6.95
CA PRO A 14 -3.88 -6.54 -7.75
C PRO A 14 -4.65 -5.99 -8.95
N PRO A 15 -4.76 -6.75 -10.06
CA PRO A 15 -5.49 -6.31 -11.26
C PRO A 15 -6.96 -6.02 -10.96
N GLU A 16 -7.55 -6.60 -9.91
CA GLU A 16 -8.90 -6.24 -9.44
C GLU A 16 -9.02 -4.78 -8.98
N ALA A 17 -7.93 -4.15 -8.53
CA ALA A 17 -7.92 -2.73 -8.19
C ALA A 17 -8.11 -1.82 -9.42
N GLU A 18 -7.76 -2.28 -10.63
CA GLU A 18 -8.02 -1.54 -11.88
C GLU A 18 -9.51 -1.26 -12.06
N GLN A 19 -10.37 -2.25 -11.77
CA GLN A 19 -11.82 -2.11 -11.89
C GLN A 19 -12.39 -1.10 -10.88
N ILE A 20 -11.72 -0.94 -9.73
CA ILE A 20 -12.16 -0.06 -8.65
C ILE A 20 -11.68 1.37 -8.90
N LEU A 21 -10.41 1.54 -9.27
CA LEU A 21 -9.79 2.84 -9.54
C LEU A 21 -10.25 3.44 -10.86
N GLY A 22 -10.66 2.60 -11.80
CA GLY A 22 -11.00 2.97 -13.16
C GLY A 22 -9.75 3.16 -14.03
N PRO A 23 -9.94 3.13 -15.36
CA PRO A 23 -8.84 3.16 -16.32
C PRO A 23 -8.02 4.46 -16.27
N ASP A 24 -8.63 5.58 -15.88
CA ASP A 24 -7.95 6.88 -15.81
C ASP A 24 -6.85 6.91 -14.73
N VAL A 25 -7.22 6.50 -13.52
CA VAL A 25 -6.29 6.45 -12.37
C VAL A 25 -5.28 5.35 -12.58
N TRP A 26 -5.71 4.18 -13.06
CA TRP A 26 -4.82 3.06 -13.32
C TRP A 26 -3.78 3.38 -14.40
N GLY A 27 -4.18 4.08 -15.47
CA GLY A 27 -3.29 4.58 -16.51
C GLY A 27 -2.18 5.45 -15.91
N LYS A 28 -2.54 6.43 -15.06
CA LYS A 28 -1.57 7.30 -14.38
C LYS A 28 -0.61 6.53 -13.48
N ILE A 29 -1.11 5.56 -12.70
CA ILE A 29 -0.25 4.70 -11.86
C ILE A 29 0.74 3.94 -12.75
N ASN A 30 0.27 3.38 -13.87
CA ASN A 30 1.10 2.61 -14.77
C ASN A 30 2.14 3.49 -15.47
N GLU A 31 1.80 4.71 -15.88
CA GLU A 31 2.74 5.70 -16.40
C GLU A 31 3.84 6.01 -15.36
N ILE A 32 3.46 6.29 -14.10
CA ILE A 32 4.42 6.57 -13.03
C ILE A 32 5.31 5.34 -12.77
N LYS A 33 4.74 4.13 -12.75
CA LYS A 33 5.50 2.87 -12.57
C LYS A 33 6.51 2.67 -13.70
N ASN A 34 6.08 2.83 -14.96
CA ASN A 34 6.92 2.64 -16.15
C ASN A 34 7.88 3.80 -16.41
N ASN A 35 7.74 4.93 -15.72
CA ASN A 35 8.62 6.06 -15.91
C ASN A 35 10.02 5.77 -15.37
N SER A 36 10.98 5.52 -16.27
CA SER A 36 12.37 5.20 -15.91
C SER A 36 13.18 6.40 -15.38
N THR A 37 12.66 7.63 -15.48
CA THR A 37 13.36 8.83 -15.00
C THR A 37 13.08 9.15 -13.53
N LEU A 38 11.99 8.61 -12.98
CA LEU A 38 11.61 8.83 -11.58
C LEU A 38 12.28 7.82 -10.66
N SER A 39 12.79 8.30 -9.53
CA SER A 39 13.27 7.42 -8.46
C SER A 39 12.09 6.70 -7.80
N PHE A 40 12.34 5.56 -7.15
CA PHE A 40 11.30 4.82 -6.42
C PHE A 40 10.53 5.69 -5.42
N GLN A 41 11.22 6.60 -4.73
CA GLN A 41 10.61 7.54 -3.80
C GLN A 41 9.66 8.50 -4.54
N ASP A 42 10.07 9.08 -5.66
CA ASP A 42 9.23 9.97 -6.46
C ASP A 42 8.00 9.25 -7.00
N LYS A 43 8.17 8.02 -7.50
CA LYS A 43 7.07 7.17 -7.95
C LYS A 43 6.05 6.96 -6.83
N ARG A 44 6.52 6.65 -5.61
CA ARG A 44 5.65 6.48 -4.44
C ARG A 44 4.92 7.77 -4.08
N ILE A 45 5.60 8.91 -4.08
CA ILE A 45 5.00 10.21 -3.75
C ILE A 45 3.91 10.54 -4.75
N GLN A 46 4.17 10.40 -6.05
CA GLN A 46 3.18 10.69 -7.09
C GLN A 46 1.99 9.74 -7.04
N ILE A 47 2.23 8.43 -6.87
CA ILE A 47 1.16 7.45 -6.69
C ILE A 47 0.35 7.78 -5.44
N HIS A 48 1.00 8.11 -4.31
CA HIS A 48 0.31 8.49 -3.08
C HIS A 48 -0.52 9.76 -3.25
N GLN A 49 0.00 10.77 -3.94
CA GLN A 49 -0.75 11.98 -4.25
C GLN A 49 -1.98 11.66 -5.09
N LEU A 50 -1.84 10.82 -6.12
CA LEU A 50 -2.95 10.33 -6.92
C LEU A 50 -4.00 9.65 -6.03
N PHE A 51 -3.60 8.73 -5.14
CA PHE A 51 -4.52 8.14 -4.16
C PHE A 51 -5.19 9.17 -3.25
N SER A 52 -4.47 10.20 -2.82
CA SER A 52 -5.01 11.26 -1.96
C SER A 52 -6.12 12.07 -2.66
N THR A 53 -6.04 12.20 -3.99
CA THR A 53 -7.08 12.84 -4.82
C THR A 53 -8.32 11.96 -5.01
N LEU A 54 -8.26 10.66 -4.72
CA LEU A 54 -9.40 9.76 -4.90
C LEU A 54 -10.45 9.90 -3.79
N PRO A 55 -11.71 9.52 -4.09
CA PRO A 55 -12.76 9.39 -3.10
C PRO A 55 -12.40 8.31 -2.08
N GLN A 56 -12.74 8.56 -0.81
CA GLN A 56 -12.51 7.58 0.26
C GLN A 56 -13.24 6.26 -0.02
N GLU A 57 -14.43 6.31 -0.65
CA GLU A 57 -15.17 5.11 -1.05
C GLU A 57 -14.39 4.23 -2.03
N THR A 58 -13.70 4.83 -3.00
CA THR A 58 -12.86 4.09 -3.95
C THR A 58 -11.69 3.46 -3.22
N ILE A 59 -11.02 4.21 -2.33
CA ILE A 59 -9.93 3.69 -1.52
C ILE A 59 -10.40 2.54 -0.63
N ASN A 60 -11.55 2.68 0.03
CA ASN A 60 -12.14 1.68 0.93
C ASN A 60 -12.49 0.36 0.22
N LYS A 61 -12.80 0.43 -1.08
CA LYS A 61 -13.07 -0.74 -1.91
C LYS A 61 -11.79 -1.48 -2.31
N LEU A 62 -10.62 -0.83 -2.24
CA LEU A 62 -9.38 -1.45 -2.69
C LEU A 62 -9.07 -2.73 -1.90
N PRO A 63 -8.83 -3.86 -2.60
CA PRO A 63 -8.33 -5.06 -1.96
C PRO A 63 -6.91 -4.81 -1.45
N LEU A 64 -6.53 -5.60 -0.44
CA LEU A 64 -5.13 -5.63 0.00
C LEU A 64 -4.26 -6.26 -1.09
N PRO A 65 -3.01 -5.81 -1.23
CA PRO A 65 -2.02 -6.50 -2.06
C PRO A 65 -1.91 -7.99 -1.70
N LYS A 66 -1.70 -8.85 -2.70
CA LYS A 66 -1.56 -10.31 -2.53
C LYS A 66 -0.44 -10.71 -1.57
N GLU A 67 0.55 -9.83 -1.40
CA GLU A 67 1.65 -9.98 -0.43
C GLU A 67 1.14 -10.15 1.00
N PHE A 68 -0.01 -9.54 1.31
CA PHE A 68 -0.63 -9.60 2.63
C PHE A 68 -1.72 -10.68 2.75
N ASP A 69 -1.97 -11.47 1.70
CA ASP A 69 -3.05 -12.46 1.70
C ASP A 69 -2.79 -13.62 2.69
N ASN A 70 -1.51 -13.94 2.90
CA ASN A 70 -1.05 -14.96 3.85
C ASN A 70 -1.22 -14.53 5.32
N LEU A 71 -1.51 -13.25 5.58
CA LEU A 71 -1.66 -12.73 6.94
C LEU A 71 -3.02 -13.10 7.54
N PRO A 72 -3.11 -13.26 8.87
CA PRO A 72 -4.38 -13.47 9.55
C PRO A 72 -5.38 -12.35 9.25
N GLN A 73 -6.67 -12.69 9.20
CA GLN A 73 -7.74 -11.74 8.88
C GLN A 73 -7.69 -10.48 9.76
N GLU A 74 -7.48 -10.62 11.06
CA GLU A 74 -7.39 -9.48 11.98
C GLU A 74 -6.28 -8.49 11.59
N VAL A 75 -5.12 -9.02 11.19
CA VAL A 75 -3.98 -8.20 10.76
C VAL A 75 -4.29 -7.52 9.43
N ARG A 76 -4.89 -8.26 8.49
CA ARG A 76 -5.34 -7.72 7.20
C ARG A 76 -6.31 -6.56 7.38
N GLU A 77 -7.29 -6.67 8.25
CA GLU A 77 -8.24 -5.58 8.51
C GLU A 77 -7.57 -4.34 9.10
N LYS A 78 -6.62 -4.50 10.02
CA LYS A 78 -5.83 -3.38 10.57
C LYS A 78 -4.97 -2.71 9.49
N ILE A 79 -4.26 -3.48 8.67
CA ILE A 79 -3.50 -2.98 7.51
C ILE A 79 -4.41 -2.20 6.56
N LYS A 80 -5.57 -2.77 6.24
CA LYS A 80 -6.56 -2.17 5.34
C LYS A 80 -7.02 -0.82 5.90
N ALA A 81 -7.38 -0.76 7.18
CA ALA A 81 -7.75 0.48 7.85
C ALA A 81 -6.62 1.54 7.79
N ILE A 82 -5.37 1.15 8.00
CA ILE A 82 -4.24 2.10 7.92
C ILE A 82 -4.02 2.60 6.48
N LEU A 83 -4.07 1.72 5.49
CA LEU A 83 -3.92 2.08 4.08
C LEU A 83 -5.06 2.97 3.58
N HIS A 84 -6.28 2.70 4.04
CA HIS A 84 -7.49 3.37 3.60
C HIS A 84 -7.72 4.72 4.27
N GLN A 85 -7.05 4.98 5.40
CA GLN A 85 -7.04 6.30 6.00
C GLN A 85 -6.31 7.33 5.14
N LYS A 86 -6.81 8.58 5.13
CA LYS A 86 -6.14 9.73 4.50
C LYS A 86 -5.04 10.31 5.40
N LEU A 87 -4.14 9.44 5.84
CA LEU A 87 -2.97 9.82 6.63
C LEU A 87 -1.77 10.10 5.73
N THR A 88 -0.82 10.91 6.23
CA THR A 88 0.46 11.10 5.56
C THR A 88 1.25 9.78 5.51
N PRO A 89 2.16 9.59 4.53
CA PRO A 89 2.98 8.39 4.43
C PRO A 89 3.76 8.09 5.72
N GLU A 90 4.21 9.14 6.40
CA GLU A 90 4.89 9.06 7.69
C GLU A 90 3.98 8.48 8.78
N LYS A 91 2.76 9.02 8.93
CA LYS A 91 1.77 8.51 9.87
C LYS A 91 1.37 7.07 9.58
N LYS A 92 1.16 6.73 8.31
CA LYS A 92 0.88 5.33 7.92
C LYS A 92 2.04 4.42 8.33
N LYS A 93 3.28 4.84 8.11
CA LYS A 93 4.46 4.07 8.50
C LYS A 93 4.51 3.86 10.02
N GLU A 94 4.24 4.90 10.82
CA GLU A 94 4.18 4.79 12.28
C GLU A 94 3.13 3.75 12.73
N GLU A 95 1.91 3.84 12.18
CA GLU A 95 0.83 2.90 12.50
C GLU A 95 1.15 1.46 12.06
N PHE A 96 1.77 1.28 10.90
CA PHE A 96 2.24 -0.03 10.44
C PHE A 96 3.35 -0.60 11.34
N ASP A 97 4.28 0.24 11.79
CA ASP A 97 5.37 -0.16 12.69
C ASP A 97 4.83 -0.53 14.07
N ALA A 98 3.87 0.26 14.57
CA ALA A 98 3.14 -0.04 15.80
C ALA A 98 2.37 -1.36 15.67
N LEU A 99 1.61 -1.55 14.58
CA LEU A 99 0.93 -2.79 14.29
C LEU A 99 1.93 -3.95 14.30
N TYR A 100 3.00 -3.88 13.52
CA TYR A 100 4.02 -4.92 13.44
C TYR A 100 4.63 -5.29 14.80
N LYS A 101 4.92 -4.29 15.66
CA LYS A 101 5.41 -4.52 17.02
C LYS A 101 4.42 -5.26 17.90
N THR A 102 3.12 -5.11 17.66
CA THR A 102 2.08 -5.88 18.36
C THR A 102 1.88 -7.30 17.80
N LEU A 103 2.38 -7.60 16.60
CA LEU A 103 2.21 -8.91 15.97
C LEU A 103 3.19 -9.95 16.53
N SER A 104 2.76 -11.21 16.52
CA SER A 104 3.63 -12.34 16.87
C SER A 104 4.77 -12.53 15.86
N PRO A 105 5.93 -13.08 16.28
CA PRO A 105 7.11 -13.23 15.44
C PRO A 105 6.87 -14.10 14.18
N GLU A 106 5.91 -15.02 14.23
CA GLU A 106 5.50 -15.82 13.07
C GLU A 106 4.88 -14.97 11.96
N ILE A 107 4.04 -14.01 12.33
CA ILE A 107 3.40 -13.09 11.39
C ILE A 107 4.41 -12.06 10.90
N GLN A 108 5.27 -11.55 11.80
CA GLN A 108 6.33 -10.60 11.46
C GLN A 108 7.24 -11.12 10.34
N LYS A 109 7.56 -12.41 10.33
CA LYS A 109 8.34 -13.05 9.25
C LYS A 109 7.67 -12.96 7.88
N GLN A 110 6.34 -12.93 7.81
CA GLN A 110 5.64 -12.78 6.53
C GLN A 110 5.72 -11.37 5.93
N PHE A 111 5.97 -10.35 6.75
CA PHE A 111 6.23 -8.98 6.25
C PHE A 111 7.67 -8.79 5.77
N CYS A 112 8.56 -9.72 6.12
CA CYS A 112 9.99 -9.64 5.89
C CYS A 112 10.40 -10.76 4.92
N GLY A 113 9.88 -10.66 3.69
CA GLY A 113 10.18 -11.54 2.55
C GLY A 113 10.90 -10.78 1.45
#